data_AF-A0AAU2HCG7-F1
#
_entry.id   AF-A0AAU2HCG7-F1
#
_cell.length_a   1.000
_cell.length_b   1.000
_cell.length_c   1.000
_cell.angle_alpha   90.00
_cell.angle_beta   90.00
_cell.angle_gamma   90.00
#
_symmetry.space_group_name_H-M   'P 1'
#
loop_
_entity.id
_entity.type
_entity.pdbx_description
1 polymer ?
#
loop_
_entity_poly.entity_id
_entity_poly.type
_entity_poly.pdbx_seq_one_letter_code
_entity_poly.pdbx_strand_id
1 'polypeptide(L)'
;MPARPELTRPDDAAAAAAMERSLTALAALVLALGDGEHQISLVAERTDGAFLRGHVDLSIGNLCTDDIPVRLAVLDDEAFYALRILLVFALEGSTVRSAVLVATTAADPRPLACGWTIENGWLHPIDTAELKKAVIPCPGAPAVWREVYDAPLLPQFTASEEEEDRG
;
A
#
# COMPACT_ATOMS: atom_id res chain seq x y z
N MET A 1 -22.24 -10.01 27.85
CA MET A 1 -21.54 -9.68 26.57
C MET A 1 -20.76 -8.40 26.79
N PRO A 2 -19.48 -8.31 26.45
CA PRO A 2 -18.79 -7.02 26.46
C PRO A 2 -19.38 -6.13 25.35
N ALA A 3 -19.47 -4.83 25.61
CA ALA A 3 -19.90 -3.86 24.60
C ALA A 3 -18.90 -3.86 23.43
N ARG A 4 -19.41 -3.87 22.20
CA ARG A 4 -18.59 -3.73 21.01
C ARG A 4 -17.92 -2.35 21.05
N PRO A 5 -16.59 -2.24 20.86
CA PRO A 5 -15.94 -0.94 20.77
C PRO A 5 -16.59 -0.12 19.66
N GLU A 6 -17.07 1.08 20.00
CA GLU A 6 -17.56 2.02 19.00
C GLU A 6 -16.38 2.52 18.16
N LEU A 7 -16.55 2.54 16.84
CA LEU A 7 -15.53 3.09 15.94
C LEU A 7 -15.58 4.61 16.05
N THR A 8 -14.44 5.23 16.32
CA THR A 8 -14.28 6.67 16.23
C THR A 8 -14.48 7.09 14.77
N ARG A 9 -15.37 8.06 14.54
CA ARG A 9 -15.49 8.67 13.22
C ARG A 9 -14.30 9.63 13.02
N PRO A 10 -13.57 9.54 11.89
CA PRO A 10 -12.53 10.50 11.56
C PRO A 10 -13.07 11.93 11.50
N ASP A 11 -12.22 12.89 11.84
CA ASP A 11 -12.47 14.30 11.51
C ASP A 11 -12.42 14.48 9.98
N ASP A 12 -13.30 15.33 9.43
CA ASP A 12 -13.44 15.49 7.98
C ASP A 12 -12.15 16.05 7.36
N ALA A 13 -11.41 16.91 8.09
CA ALA A 13 -10.11 17.42 7.66
C ALA A 13 -9.03 16.32 7.64
N ALA A 14 -9.03 15.43 8.64
CA ALA A 14 -8.11 14.29 8.70
C ALA A 14 -8.38 13.30 7.55
N ALA A 15 -9.66 13.07 7.23
CA ALA A 15 -10.07 12.25 6.09
C ALA A 15 -9.62 12.86 4.75
N ALA A 16 -9.81 14.16 4.55
CA ALA A 16 -9.36 14.85 3.33
C ALA A 16 -7.83 14.77 3.15
N ALA A 17 -7.06 15.04 4.22
CA ALA A 17 -5.61 14.92 4.18
C ALA A 17 -5.15 13.48 3.89
N ALA A 18 -5.85 12.48 4.43
CA ALA A 18 -5.57 11.08 4.13
C ALA A 18 -5.91 10.70 2.68
N MET A 19 -6.95 11.32 2.08
CA MET A 19 -7.26 11.14 0.65
C MET A 19 -6.12 11.65 -0.24
N GLU A 20 -5.56 12.81 0.07
CA GLU A 20 -4.40 13.36 -0.65
C GLU A 20 -3.17 12.48 -0.46
N ARG A 21 -2.82 12.15 0.80
CA ARG A 21 -1.69 11.25 1.11
C ARG A 21 -1.82 9.90 0.41
N SER A 22 -3.04 9.35 0.25
CA SER A 22 -3.22 8.09 -0.46
C SER A 22 -2.85 8.16 -1.94
N LEU A 23 -3.12 9.29 -2.62
CA LEU A 23 -2.71 9.49 -4.01
C LEU A 23 -1.19 9.60 -4.10
N THR A 24 -0.58 10.38 -3.21
CA THR A 24 0.87 10.53 -3.12
C THR A 24 1.56 9.20 -2.86
N ALA A 25 1.04 8.41 -1.91
CA ALA A 25 1.54 7.09 -1.58
C ALA A 25 1.45 6.11 -2.76
N LEU A 26 0.32 6.09 -3.48
CA LEU A 26 0.15 5.24 -4.66
C LEU A 26 1.10 5.64 -5.79
N ALA A 27 1.28 6.94 -6.03
CA ALA A 27 2.23 7.44 -7.03
C ALA A 27 3.68 7.03 -6.67
N ALA A 28 4.09 7.25 -5.42
CA ALA A 28 5.40 6.85 -4.92
C ALA A 28 5.61 5.32 -5.03
N LEU A 29 4.59 4.53 -4.68
CA LEU A 29 4.62 3.08 -4.78
C LEU A 29 4.81 2.62 -6.24
N VAL A 30 4.01 3.15 -7.18
CA VAL A 30 4.11 2.82 -8.60
C VAL A 30 5.49 3.16 -9.16
N LEU A 31 6.03 4.33 -8.82
CA LEU A 31 7.38 4.73 -9.24
C LEU A 31 8.47 3.80 -8.66
N ALA A 32 8.33 3.39 -7.40
CA ALA A 32 9.32 2.57 -6.73
C ALA A 32 9.30 1.10 -7.17
N LEU A 33 8.13 0.57 -7.55
CA LEU A 33 8.01 -0.80 -8.05
C LEU A 33 8.58 -0.97 -9.47
N GLY A 34 8.55 0.10 -10.26
CA GLY A 34 9.03 0.08 -11.64
C GLY A 34 8.21 -0.85 -12.54
N ASP A 35 8.75 -1.09 -13.74
CA ASP A 35 8.03 -1.80 -14.80
C ASP A 35 7.72 -3.25 -14.44
N GLY A 36 6.56 -3.71 -14.89
CA GLY A 36 6.15 -5.11 -14.80
C GLY A 36 4.74 -5.29 -14.28
N GLU A 37 4.38 -6.56 -14.10
CA GLU A 37 3.13 -6.98 -13.48
C GLU A 37 3.32 -7.18 -11.99
N HIS A 38 2.51 -6.50 -11.21
CA HIS A 38 2.57 -6.47 -9.76
C HIS A 38 1.18 -6.70 -9.18
N GLN A 39 1.09 -7.60 -8.21
CA GLN A 39 -0.07 -7.72 -7.34
C GLN A 39 0.21 -6.93 -6.06
N ILE A 40 -0.71 -6.01 -5.71
CA ILE A 40 -0.68 -5.26 -4.45
C ILE A 40 -1.73 -5.85 -3.53
N SER A 41 -1.35 -6.13 -2.29
CA SER A 41 -2.25 -6.61 -1.24
C SER A 41 -2.11 -5.73 -0.02
N LEU A 42 -3.25 -5.27 0.52
CA LEU A 42 -3.31 -4.46 1.73
C LEU A 42 -4.19 -5.16 2.76
N VAL A 43 -3.66 -5.35 3.96
CA VAL A 43 -4.41 -5.87 5.11
C VAL A 43 -4.38 -4.84 6.23
N ALA A 44 -5.53 -4.54 6.81
CA ALA A 44 -5.66 -3.64 7.95
C ALA A 44 -6.42 -4.32 9.09
N GLU A 45 -5.87 -4.30 10.30
CA GLU A 45 -6.57 -4.62 11.53
C GLU A 45 -7.29 -3.36 12.02
N ARG A 46 -8.60 -3.44 12.17
CA ARG A 46 -9.41 -2.36 12.74
C ARG A 46 -9.34 -2.35 14.26
N THR A 47 -9.65 -1.21 14.85
CA THR A 47 -9.67 -1.04 16.32
C THR A 47 -10.69 -1.94 17.03
N ASP A 48 -11.71 -2.44 16.31
CA ASP A 48 -12.67 -3.44 16.80
C ASP A 48 -12.19 -4.90 16.63
N GLY A 49 -10.95 -5.11 16.18
CA GLY A 49 -10.33 -6.42 15.97
C GLY A 49 -10.71 -7.10 14.65
N ALA A 50 -11.50 -6.46 13.79
CA ALA A 50 -11.83 -7.00 12.47
C ALA A 50 -10.68 -6.76 11.47
N PHE A 51 -10.42 -7.74 10.60
CA PHE A 51 -9.48 -7.59 9.50
C PHE A 51 -10.18 -7.18 8.21
N LEU A 52 -9.69 -6.12 7.58
CA LEU A 52 -10.05 -5.72 6.22
C LEU A 52 -8.91 -6.08 5.28
N ARG A 53 -9.26 -6.47 4.06
CA ARG A 53 -8.30 -6.86 3.02
C ARG A 53 -8.71 -6.29 1.67
N GLY A 54 -7.74 -5.80 0.92
CA GLY A 54 -7.87 -5.42 -0.47
C GLY A 54 -6.72 -6.04 -1.27
N HIS A 55 -6.97 -6.37 -2.52
CA HIS A 55 -5.93 -6.76 -3.47
C HIS A 55 -6.24 -6.16 -4.83
N VAL A 56 -5.21 -5.90 -5.63
CA VAL A 56 -5.35 -5.43 -7.01
C VAL A 56 -4.14 -5.88 -7.82
N ASP A 57 -4.39 -6.25 -9.07
CA ASP A 57 -3.34 -6.54 -10.05
C ASP A 57 -3.09 -5.30 -10.92
N LEU A 58 -1.83 -4.91 -11.02
CA LEU A 58 -1.35 -3.74 -11.73
C LEU A 58 -0.34 -4.16 -12.79
N SER A 59 -0.41 -3.54 -13.96
CA SER A 59 0.66 -3.56 -14.95
C SER A 59 1.23 -2.14 -15.07
N ILE A 60 2.51 -2.01 -14.77
CA ILE A 60 3.26 -0.75 -14.83
C ILE A 60 4.17 -0.81 -16.05
N GLY A 61 4.04 0.18 -16.93
CA GLY A 61 4.90 0.31 -18.09
C GLY A 61 5.47 1.71 -18.22
N ASN A 62 6.80 1.81 -18.12
CA ASN A 62 7.57 2.99 -18.48
C ASN A 62 8.20 2.76 -19.86
N LEU A 63 7.78 3.55 -20.84
CA LEU A 63 8.53 3.64 -22.09
C LEU A 63 9.75 4.52 -21.80
N CYS A 64 10.90 3.86 -21.57
CA CYS A 64 12.21 4.39 -21.18
C CYS A 64 12.65 5.68 -21.92
N THR A 65 12.08 6.82 -21.53
CA THR A 65 12.44 8.16 -22.00
C THR A 65 11.96 9.16 -20.97
N ASP A 66 12.82 10.10 -20.59
CA ASP A 66 12.66 11.02 -19.45
C ASP A 66 11.41 11.93 -19.48
N ASP A 67 10.63 11.91 -20.58
CA ASP A 67 9.44 12.75 -20.81
C ASP A 67 8.12 11.98 -21.02
N ILE A 68 8.09 10.64 -20.90
CA ILE A 68 6.86 9.86 -21.11
C ILE A 68 6.19 9.52 -19.77
N PRO A 69 4.88 9.81 -19.60
CA PRO A 69 4.18 9.48 -18.36
C PRO A 69 4.13 7.97 -18.13
N VAL A 70 4.34 7.58 -16.88
CA VAL A 70 4.13 6.21 -16.39
C VAL A 70 2.73 5.74 -16.79
N ARG A 71 2.63 4.59 -17.45
CA ARG A 71 1.34 3.97 -17.75
C ARG A 71 1.02 2.94 -16.69
N LEU A 72 -0.11 3.14 -16.03
CA LEU A 72 -0.69 2.18 -15.10
C LEU A 72 -1.93 1.56 -15.74
N ALA A 73 -1.93 0.25 -15.92
CA ALA A 73 -3.13 -0.51 -16.23
C ALA A 73 -3.57 -1.28 -14.99
N VAL A 74 -4.84 -1.09 -14.62
CA VAL A 74 -5.51 -1.79 -13.54
C VAL A 74 -6.39 -2.86 -14.17
N LEU A 75 -6.30 -4.11 -13.69
CA LEU A 75 -7.13 -5.20 -14.24
C LEU A 75 -8.58 -5.12 -13.76
N ASP A 76 -8.80 -4.63 -12.54
CA ASP A 76 -10.11 -4.47 -11.90
C ASP A 76 -10.20 -3.11 -11.18
N ASP A 77 -10.95 -2.19 -11.78
CA ASP A 77 -11.15 -0.83 -11.26
C ASP A 77 -11.88 -0.80 -9.92
N GLU A 78 -12.81 -1.74 -9.68
CA GLU A 78 -13.53 -1.83 -8.42
C GLU A 78 -12.60 -2.29 -7.30
N ALA A 79 -11.74 -3.27 -7.59
CA ALA A 79 -10.72 -3.75 -6.67
C ALA A 79 -9.69 -2.65 -6.35
N PHE A 80 -9.26 -1.88 -7.35
CA PHE A 80 -8.38 -0.73 -7.14
C PHE A 80 -9.02 0.35 -6.26
N TYR A 81 -10.29 0.69 -6.52
CA TYR A 81 -11.03 1.66 -5.73
C TYR A 81 -11.20 1.19 -4.27
N ALA A 82 -11.53 -0.08 -4.06
CA ALA A 82 -11.64 -0.67 -2.74
C ALA A 82 -10.29 -0.66 -1.98
N LEU A 83 -9.19 -1.00 -2.67
CA LEU A 83 -7.85 -0.93 -2.10
C LEU A 83 -7.44 0.50 -1.76
N ARG A 84 -7.75 1.48 -2.62
CA ARG A 84 -7.49 2.90 -2.34
C ARG A 84 -8.28 3.38 -1.13
N ILE A 85 -9.56 3.03 -1.01
CA ILE A 85 -10.35 3.36 0.19
C ILE A 85 -9.71 2.77 1.44
N LEU A 86 -9.30 1.51 1.40
CA LEU A 86 -8.65 0.87 2.53
C LEU A 86 -7.34 1.57 2.91
N LEU A 87 -6.57 2.01 1.91
CA LEU A 87 -5.35 2.79 2.12
C LEU A 87 -5.65 4.14 2.78
N VAL A 88 -6.72 4.85 2.38
CA VAL A 88 -7.14 6.09 3.04
C VAL A 88 -7.41 5.85 4.52
N PHE A 89 -8.16 4.81 4.88
CA PHE A 89 -8.42 4.49 6.29
C PHE A 89 -7.15 4.16 7.07
N ALA A 90 -6.22 3.43 6.44
CA ALA A 90 -4.94 3.09 7.07
C ALA A 90 -4.04 4.32 7.29
N LEU A 91 -4.01 5.26 6.33
CA LEU A 91 -3.24 6.51 6.43
C LEU A 91 -3.89 7.56 7.34
N GLU A 92 -5.19 7.45 7.60
CA GLU A 92 -5.90 8.26 8.57
C GLU A 92 -5.68 7.73 9.99
N GLY A 93 -5.80 6.42 10.20
CA GLY A 93 -5.32 5.71 11.39
C GLY A 93 -6.27 5.68 12.60
N SER A 94 -7.36 6.46 12.65
CA SER A 94 -8.26 6.46 13.82
C SER A 94 -9.07 5.16 13.98
N THR A 95 -9.33 4.47 12.88
CA THR A 95 -10.10 3.22 12.83
C THR A 95 -9.25 1.98 12.59
N VAL A 96 -7.94 2.16 12.37
CA VAL A 96 -6.98 1.11 12.02
C VAL A 96 -5.90 1.03 13.08
N ARG A 97 -5.73 -0.15 13.67
CA ARG A 97 -4.67 -0.41 14.65
C ARG A 97 -3.32 -0.65 13.98
N SER A 98 -3.32 -1.41 12.89
CA SER A 98 -2.13 -1.73 12.12
C SER A 98 -2.52 -2.06 10.68
N ALA A 99 -1.71 -1.67 9.72
CA ALA A 99 -1.90 -2.10 8.34
C ALA A 99 -0.57 -2.43 7.66
N VAL A 100 -0.62 -3.40 6.76
CA VAL A 100 0.53 -3.90 6.01
C VAL A 100 0.15 -3.96 4.53
N LEU A 101 0.97 -3.30 3.72
CA LEU A 101 0.90 -3.37 2.26
C LEU A 101 2.05 -4.26 1.75
N VAL A 102 1.73 -5.21 0.88
CA VAL A 102 2.71 -6.08 0.23
C VAL A 102 2.55 -5.94 -1.27
N ALA A 103 3.65 -5.72 -1.97
CA ALA A 103 3.72 -5.82 -3.42
C ALA A 103 4.43 -7.11 -3.80
N THR A 104 3.87 -7.83 -4.77
CA THR A 104 4.48 -9.06 -5.30
C THR A 104 4.51 -9.03 -6.82
N THR A 105 5.64 -9.35 -7.43
CA THR A 105 5.70 -9.48 -8.89
C THR A 105 4.94 -10.72 -9.36
N ALA A 106 4.39 -10.70 -10.57
CA ALA A 106 3.71 -11.86 -11.15
C ALA A 106 4.66 -12.99 -11.61
N ALA A 107 5.98 -12.79 -11.49
CA ALA A 107 6.98 -13.63 -12.14
C ALA A 107 7.12 -15.03 -11.50
N ASP A 108 6.73 -16.06 -12.26
CA ASP A 108 7.10 -17.46 -12.00
C ASP A 108 8.58 -17.72 -12.35
N PRO A 109 9.25 -18.68 -11.68
CA PRO A 109 8.75 -19.57 -10.62
C PRO A 109 8.94 -19.01 -9.19
N ARG A 110 9.46 -17.78 -9.04
CA ARG A 110 9.78 -17.17 -7.75
C ARG A 110 9.40 -15.68 -7.76
N PRO A 111 8.15 -15.36 -7.42
CA PRO A 111 7.69 -13.99 -7.25
C PRO A 111 8.57 -13.27 -6.24
N LEU A 112 8.92 -12.02 -6.54
CA LEU A 112 9.60 -11.14 -5.60
C LEU A 112 8.55 -10.42 -4.77
N ALA A 113 8.80 -10.25 -3.47
CA ALA A 113 7.91 -9.56 -2.56
C ALA A 113 8.66 -8.50 -1.75
N CYS A 114 8.06 -7.33 -1.61
CA CYS A 114 8.45 -6.30 -0.65
C CYS A 114 7.20 -5.74 0.03
N GLY A 115 7.36 -5.04 1.14
CA GLY A 115 6.22 -4.62 1.94
C GLY A 115 6.51 -3.45 2.87
N TRP A 116 5.43 -2.79 3.25
CA TRP A 116 5.44 -1.60 4.10
C TRP A 116 4.40 -1.73 5.22
N THR A 117 4.78 -1.34 6.44
CA THR A 117 3.80 -1.04 7.48
C THR A 117 3.27 0.36 7.26
N ILE A 118 2.01 0.59 7.61
CA ILE A 118 1.42 1.92 7.60
C ILE A 118 1.41 2.45 9.03
N GLU A 119 2.23 3.47 9.27
CA GLU A 119 2.44 4.07 10.57
C GLU A 119 2.52 5.59 10.42
N ASN A 120 2.01 6.34 11.39
CA ASN A 120 2.06 7.80 11.40
C ASN A 120 1.58 8.46 10.08
N GLY A 121 0.60 7.83 9.42
CA GLY A 121 0.03 8.32 8.17
C GLY A 121 0.91 8.15 6.93
N TRP A 122 1.91 7.25 6.97
CA TRP A 122 2.76 6.93 5.83
C TRP A 122 3.18 5.46 5.75
N LEU A 123 3.79 5.06 4.64
CA LEU A 123 4.31 3.71 4.39
C LEU A 123 5.79 3.63 4.77
N HIS A 124 6.11 2.68 5.66
CA HIS A 124 7.46 2.43 6.16
C HIS A 124 7.90 1.02 5.78
N PRO A 125 9.10 0.82 5.19
CA PRO A 125 9.59 -0.51 4.83
C PRO A 125 9.55 -1.50 6.01
N ILE A 126 9.02 -2.70 5.75
CA ILE A 126 9.03 -3.80 6.72
C ILE A 126 10.40 -4.49 6.67
N ASP A 127 10.88 -4.93 7.82
CA ASP A 127 12.04 -5.82 7.91
C ASP A 127 11.80 -7.11 7.10
N THR A 128 12.78 -7.50 6.29
CA THR A 128 12.62 -8.64 5.38
C THR A 128 12.41 -9.97 6.12
N ALA A 129 12.91 -10.12 7.35
CA ALA A 129 12.68 -11.32 8.15
C ALA A 129 11.25 -11.37 8.71
N GLU A 130 10.66 -10.22 9.04
CA GLU A 130 9.24 -10.11 9.39
C GLU A 130 8.34 -10.37 8.18
N LEU A 131 8.60 -9.71 7.05
CA LEU A 131 7.84 -9.92 5.82
C LEU A 131 7.92 -11.36 5.34
N LYS A 132 9.10 -12.00 5.45
CA LYS A 132 9.26 -13.42 5.12
C LYS A 132 8.32 -14.30 5.92
N LYS A 133 8.08 -14.02 7.21
CA LYS A 133 7.11 -14.80 8.01
C LYS A 133 5.67 -14.59 7.53
N ALA A 134 5.32 -13.38 7.11
CA ALA A 134 3.99 -13.03 6.66
C ALA A 134 3.63 -13.64 5.29
N VAL A 135 4.61 -13.84 4.42
CA VAL A 135 4.40 -14.42 3.08
C VAL A 135 4.64 -15.92 3.01
N ILE A 136 4.89 -16.60 4.14
CA ILE A 136 4.97 -18.06 4.19
C ILE A 136 3.62 -18.63 3.74
N PRO A 137 3.60 -19.48 2.70
CA PRO A 137 2.37 -20.10 2.27
C PRO A 137 1.75 -20.96 3.38
N CYS A 138 0.44 -20.86 3.56
CA CYS A 138 -0.28 -21.71 4.50
C CYS A 138 -0.10 -23.19 4.12
N PRO A 139 0.11 -24.10 5.10
CA PRO A 139 0.19 -25.52 4.84
C PRO A 139 -1.03 -26.02 4.04
N GLY A 140 -0.79 -26.72 2.92
CA GLY A 140 -1.84 -27.28 2.07
C GLY A 140 -2.42 -26.33 1.01
N ALA A 141 -1.99 -25.06 0.97
CA ALA A 141 -2.29 -24.18 -0.16
C ALA A 141 -1.35 -24.48 -1.35
N PRO A 142 -1.81 -24.33 -2.61
CA PRO A 142 -0.92 -24.27 -3.75
C PRO A 142 -0.01 -23.04 -3.56
N ALA A 143 1.23 -23.33 -3.19
CA ALA A 143 2.11 -22.38 -2.53
C ALA A 143 3.28 -22.01 -3.43
N VAL A 144 3.23 -20.81 -4.01
CA VAL A 144 4.42 -20.24 -4.66
C VAL A 144 5.27 -19.57 -3.57
N TRP A 145 6.51 -20.04 -3.43
CA TRP A 145 7.47 -19.44 -2.54
C TRP A 145 7.90 -18.08 -3.10
N ARG A 146 7.81 -17.05 -2.26
CA ARG A 146 8.19 -15.68 -2.62
C ARG A 146 9.58 -15.37 -2.09
N GLU A 147 10.41 -14.78 -2.91
CA GLU A 147 11.69 -14.21 -2.47
C GLU A 147 11.44 -12.79 -1.97
N VAL A 148 11.85 -12.51 -0.74
CA VAL A 148 11.65 -11.20 -0.12
C VAL A 148 12.88 -10.34 -0.34
N TYR A 149 12.67 -9.06 -0.66
CA TYR A 149 13.71 -8.04 -0.78
C TYR A 149 13.33 -6.79 0.01
N ASP A 150 14.33 -5.93 0.28
CA ASP A 150 14.13 -4.69 1.01
C ASP A 150 13.19 -3.76 0.25
N ALA A 151 12.14 -3.30 0.91
CA ALA A 151 11.20 -2.37 0.30
C ALA A 151 11.85 -0.99 0.15
N PRO A 152 11.71 -0.34 -1.02
CA PRO A 152 12.25 1.00 -1.21
C PRO A 152 11.58 2.01 -0.28
N LEU A 153 12.35 3.00 0.17
CA LEU A 153 11.84 4.14 0.92
C LEU A 153 10.97 5.00 -0.01
N LEU A 154 9.72 5.21 0.37
CA LEU A 154 8.79 6.01 -0.42
C LEU A 154 8.92 7.49 -0.01
N PRO A 155 9.21 8.40 -0.96
CA PRO A 155 9.33 9.82 -0.67
C PRO A 155 7.99 10.39 -0.17
N GLN A 156 8.05 11.11 0.94
CA GLN A 156 6.92 11.91 1.43
C GLN A 156 6.96 13.25 0.70
N PHE A 157 6.08 13.45 -0.27
CA PHE A 157 5.90 14.78 -0.84
C PHE A 157 5.02 15.59 0.11
N THR A 158 5.64 16.42 0.96
CA THR A 158 4.90 17.38 1.78
C THR A 158 4.49 18.54 0.89
N ALA A 159 3.20 18.91 0.89
CA ALA A 159 2.64 20.01 0.10
C ALA A 159 3.14 21.42 0.50
N SER A 160 4.24 21.52 1.24
CA SER A 160 4.74 22.77 1.85
C SER A 160 5.97 23.36 1.17
N GLU A 161 6.50 22.75 0.10
CA GLU A 161 7.73 23.23 -0.54
C GLU A 161 7.49 24.26 -1.68
N GLU A 162 6.25 24.66 -1.98
CA GLU A 162 5.94 25.55 -3.12
C GLU A 162 5.63 27.03 -2.79
N GLU A 163 5.69 27.48 -1.53
CA GLU A 163 5.45 28.90 -1.18
C GLU A 163 6.69 29.72 -0.79
N GLU A 164 7.91 29.16 -0.79
CA GLU A 164 9.13 29.86 -0.35
C GLU A 164 10.10 30.27 -1.48
N ASP A 165 9.64 30.41 -2.74
CA ASP A 165 10.47 30.96 -3.83
C ASP A 165 9.75 32.00 -4.71
N ARG A 166 8.86 32.78 -4.12
CA ARG A 166 8.39 34.06 -4.70
C ARG A 166 8.79 35.23 -3.79
N GLY A 167 10.10 35.39 -3.61
CA GLY A 167 10.74 36.62 -3.14
C GLY A 167 11.02 37.59 -4.28
#